data_AF-A0A973GGD7-F1
#
_entry.id   AF-A0A973GGD7-F1
#
_cell.length_a   1.000
_cell.length_b   1.000
_cell.length_c   1.000
_cell.angle_alpha   90.00
_cell.angle_beta   90.00
_cell.angle_gamma   90.00
#
_symmetry.space_group_name_H-M   'P 1'
#
loop_
_entity.id
_entity.type
_entity.pdbx_description
1 polymer ?
#
loop_
_entity_poly.entity_id
_entity_poly.type
_entity_poly.pdbx_seq_one_letter_code
_entity_poly.pdbx_strand_id
1 'polypeptide(L)'
;MSQLDLLNIVNRPRRLRRTAALRNLVQENTLTVNDLVYPLFVCPGTNVVEEVSSMPGSFRYSIDNAVKECQELWDLGIQGIDLFGIPEQKTEDGSEAYNDKGIIQEAIRAIKAKVPDLCIMTDVALDPFTPFGHDGLVRDGIILNDETVEVLCKMAISHAEAGADFVAPSDMMDGRIGAIRQSLDESGHSDVGILSYAAKYASSFYGPFRDALHSAPQFGDKTTYQMNPGNTEEAMKEVELDIIEGADIVMVKPGLAYLDIVYRTKERFDVPVAIYHVSGEYAMVKAAAAKGWIDEERVMMESLLCMKRAGADIIFTYYAKEAAKRLR
;
A
#
# COMPACT_ATOMS: atom_id res chain seq x y z
N MET A 1 -42.07 23.81 -39.32
CA MET A 1 -41.12 23.85 -38.20
C MET A 1 -40.97 22.44 -37.70
N SER A 2 -39.76 21.91 -37.73
CA SER A 2 -39.53 20.56 -37.20
C SER A 2 -39.72 20.60 -35.68
N GLN A 3 -40.11 19.50 -35.04
CA GLN A 3 -40.17 19.42 -33.57
C GLN A 3 -38.83 19.77 -32.89
N LEU A 4 -37.72 19.76 -33.63
CA LEU A 4 -36.39 20.17 -33.15
C LEU A 4 -36.27 21.69 -32.96
N ASP A 5 -37.06 22.50 -33.66
CA ASP A 5 -37.04 23.97 -33.57
C ASP A 5 -37.70 24.49 -32.27
N LEU A 6 -38.30 23.60 -31.47
CA LEU A 6 -39.00 23.90 -30.20
C LEU A 6 -38.19 23.56 -28.94
N LEU A 7 -36.98 23.00 -29.06
CA LEU A 7 -36.18 22.55 -27.91
C LEU A 7 -35.26 23.66 -27.36
N ASN A 8 -35.69 24.34 -26.30
CA ASN A 8 -34.86 25.32 -25.57
C ASN A 8 -33.87 24.66 -24.58
N ILE A 9 -32.89 23.92 -25.10
CA ILE A 9 -31.83 23.30 -24.26
C ILE A 9 -30.66 24.26 -24.10
N VAL A 10 -30.61 24.95 -22.95
CA VAL A 10 -29.55 25.92 -22.57
C VAL A 10 -28.23 25.22 -22.22
N ASN A 11 -28.29 24.26 -21.30
CA ASN A 11 -27.12 23.55 -20.79
C ASN A 11 -26.79 22.33 -21.66
N ARG A 12 -25.57 22.29 -22.22
CA ARG A 12 -25.11 21.18 -23.05
C ARG A 12 -23.70 20.76 -22.64
N PRO A 13 -23.54 19.95 -21.58
CA PRO A 13 -22.23 19.52 -21.10
C PRO A 13 -21.37 18.81 -22.16
N ARG A 14 -21.99 18.17 -23.16
CA ARG A 14 -21.30 17.60 -24.33
C ARG A 14 -20.45 18.62 -25.09
N ARG A 15 -20.70 19.93 -24.95
CA ARG A 15 -19.85 21.00 -25.52
C ARG A 15 -18.40 20.84 -25.06
N LEU A 16 -18.16 20.52 -23.79
CA LEU A 16 -16.81 20.31 -23.23
C LEU A 16 -16.20 18.94 -23.61
N ARG A 17 -17.01 17.99 -24.11
CA ARG A 17 -16.57 16.62 -24.44
C ARG A 17 -16.32 16.39 -25.93
N ARG A 18 -16.61 17.39 -26.77
CA ARG A 18 -16.69 17.27 -28.24
C ARG A 18 -15.37 16.94 -28.91
N THR A 19 -14.25 17.46 -28.41
CA THR A 19 -12.93 17.26 -29.02
C THR A 19 -11.93 16.84 -27.94
N ALA A 20 -10.85 16.17 -28.35
CA ALA A 20 -9.77 15.82 -27.42
C ALA A 20 -9.16 17.07 -26.77
N ALA A 21 -8.90 18.12 -27.55
CA ALA A 21 -8.37 19.39 -27.02
C ALA A 21 -9.27 20.00 -25.93
N LEU A 22 -10.59 19.98 -26.11
CA LEU A 22 -11.51 20.47 -25.08
C LEU A 22 -11.51 19.60 -23.83
N ARG A 23 -11.48 18.27 -23.99
CA ARG A 23 -11.42 17.35 -22.84
C ARG A 23 -10.14 17.52 -22.05
N ASN A 24 -9.00 17.67 -22.71
CA ASN A 24 -7.70 17.85 -22.05
C ASN A 24 -7.62 19.20 -21.31
N LEU A 25 -8.21 20.27 -21.84
CA LEU A 25 -8.23 21.59 -21.19
C LEU A 25 -9.03 21.63 -19.88
N VAL A 26 -10.08 20.80 -19.76
CA VAL A 26 -11.00 20.81 -18.61
C VAL A 26 -10.89 19.57 -17.74
N GLN A 27 -9.91 18.70 -18.01
CA GLN A 27 -9.69 17.51 -17.20
C GLN A 27 -9.23 17.92 -15.80
N GLU A 28 -9.98 17.50 -14.78
CA GLU A 28 -9.73 17.90 -13.39
C GLU A 28 -8.53 17.19 -12.77
N ASN A 29 -8.25 15.95 -13.18
CA ASN A 29 -7.25 15.09 -12.56
C ASN A 29 -6.39 14.37 -13.60
N THR A 30 -5.10 14.23 -13.30
CA THR A 30 -4.13 13.46 -14.09
C THR A 30 -3.34 12.54 -13.18
N LEU A 31 -2.97 11.37 -13.71
CA LEU A 31 -2.04 10.44 -13.08
C LEU A 31 -0.62 10.72 -13.58
N THR A 32 0.36 10.66 -12.69
CA THR A 32 1.79 10.84 -12.96
C THR A 32 2.60 9.74 -12.29
N VAL A 33 3.86 9.57 -12.71
CA VAL A 33 4.76 8.58 -12.09
C VAL A 33 5.05 8.86 -10.62
N ASN A 34 4.94 10.13 -10.19
CA ASN A 34 5.15 10.55 -8.80
C ASN A 34 4.01 10.11 -7.87
N ASP A 35 2.89 9.64 -8.42
CA ASP A 35 1.76 9.13 -7.64
C ASP A 35 1.96 7.65 -7.27
N LEU A 36 3.00 6.98 -7.78
CA LEU A 36 3.13 5.53 -7.76
C LEU A 36 4.18 5.07 -6.73
N VAL A 37 3.78 4.14 -5.87
CA VAL A 37 4.67 3.34 -5.03
C VAL A 37 4.56 1.87 -5.45
N TYR A 38 5.71 1.19 -5.59
CA TYR A 38 5.78 -0.20 -6.02
C TYR A 38 5.96 -1.15 -4.81
N PRO A 39 4.97 -2.00 -4.49
CA PRO A 39 5.15 -3.04 -3.47
C PRO A 39 6.12 -4.13 -3.94
N LEU A 40 7.12 -4.47 -3.12
CA LEU A 40 8.20 -5.39 -3.46
C LEU A 40 8.33 -6.49 -2.40
N PHE A 41 8.16 -7.74 -2.84
CA PHE A 41 8.31 -8.92 -2.00
C PHE A 41 9.76 -9.40 -2.01
N VAL A 42 10.39 -9.45 -0.83
CA VAL A 42 11.77 -9.93 -0.67
C VAL A 42 11.78 -11.29 0.01
N CYS A 43 12.51 -12.24 -0.58
CA CYS A 43 12.68 -13.59 -0.05
C CYS A 43 14.18 -13.96 0.12
N PRO A 44 14.47 -15.00 0.91
CA PRO A 44 15.83 -15.49 1.13
C PRO A 44 16.44 -16.13 -0.12
N GLY A 45 17.76 -16.25 -0.15
CA GLY A 45 18.52 -16.88 -1.22
C GLY A 45 19.28 -15.90 -2.11
N THR A 46 19.74 -16.37 -3.27
CA THR A 46 20.56 -15.58 -4.21
C THR A 46 20.13 -15.89 -5.64
N ASN A 47 20.00 -14.84 -6.45
CA ASN A 47 19.53 -14.92 -7.83
C ASN A 47 18.15 -15.60 -7.97
N VAL A 48 17.24 -15.34 -7.03
CA VAL A 48 15.86 -15.85 -7.01
C VAL A 48 14.92 -14.79 -7.58
N VAL A 49 14.04 -15.22 -8.49
CA VAL A 49 12.85 -14.48 -8.95
C VAL A 49 11.73 -15.51 -9.10
N GLU A 50 10.71 -15.44 -8.25
CA GLU A 50 9.61 -16.41 -8.23
C GLU A 50 8.28 -15.71 -8.47
N GLU A 51 7.55 -16.13 -9.51
CA GLU A 51 6.24 -15.55 -9.80
C GLU A 51 5.20 -15.99 -8.75
N VAL A 52 4.39 -15.04 -8.31
CA VAL A 52 3.25 -15.31 -7.43
C VAL A 52 2.09 -15.81 -8.29
N SER A 53 1.72 -17.07 -8.13
CA SER A 53 0.72 -17.75 -8.98
C SER A 53 -0.64 -17.04 -9.03
N SER A 54 -1.08 -16.46 -7.92
CA SER A 54 -2.35 -15.73 -7.80
C SER A 54 -2.24 -14.26 -8.20
N MET A 55 -1.04 -13.77 -8.56
CA MET A 55 -0.77 -12.41 -9.03
C MET A 55 0.13 -12.45 -10.28
N PRO A 56 -0.39 -12.82 -11.46
CA PRO A 56 0.42 -12.92 -12.68
C PRO A 56 1.20 -11.65 -12.97
N GLY A 57 2.51 -11.78 -13.21
CA GLY A 57 3.44 -10.67 -13.40
C GLY A 57 3.95 -9.99 -12.11
N SER A 58 3.59 -10.49 -10.93
CA SER A 58 4.19 -10.10 -9.65
C SER A 58 5.13 -11.20 -9.15
N PHE A 59 6.25 -10.81 -8.53
CA PHE A 59 7.33 -11.73 -8.18
C PHE A 59 7.85 -11.51 -6.75
N ARG A 60 8.41 -12.58 -6.17
CA ARG A 60 9.29 -12.55 -5.00
C ARG A 60 10.73 -12.51 -5.48
N TYR A 61 11.56 -11.68 -4.85
CA TYR A 61 12.93 -11.45 -5.26
C TYR A 61 13.90 -11.76 -4.12
N SER A 62 15.01 -12.44 -4.43
CA SER A 62 16.18 -12.37 -3.54
C SER A 62 16.71 -10.93 -3.50
N ILE A 63 17.42 -10.57 -2.43
CA ILE A 63 17.95 -9.20 -2.25
C ILE A 63 18.73 -8.71 -3.48
N ASP A 64 19.59 -9.55 -4.06
CA ASP A 64 20.39 -9.16 -5.23
C ASP A 64 19.55 -8.84 -6.48
N ASN A 65 18.39 -9.47 -6.64
CA ASN A 65 17.46 -9.17 -7.71
C ASN A 65 16.50 -8.02 -7.35
N ALA A 66 16.12 -7.88 -6.07
CA ALA A 66 15.36 -6.74 -5.58
C ALA A 66 16.12 -5.42 -5.85
N VAL A 67 17.44 -5.39 -5.63
CA VAL A 67 18.29 -4.23 -5.94
C VAL A 67 18.27 -3.89 -7.44
N LYS A 68 18.35 -4.89 -8.33
CA LYS A 68 18.27 -4.67 -9.79
C LYS A 68 16.89 -4.14 -10.20
N GLU A 69 15.84 -4.71 -9.63
CA GLU A 69 14.46 -4.28 -9.84
C GLU A 69 14.29 -2.82 -9.40
N CYS A 70 14.79 -2.44 -8.23
CA CYS A 70 14.75 -1.06 -7.73
C CYS A 70 15.48 -0.06 -8.64
N GLN A 71 16.61 -0.46 -9.23
CA GLN A 71 17.30 0.38 -10.22
C GLN A 71 16.40 0.63 -11.44
N GLU A 72 15.72 -0.40 -11.96
CA GLU A 72 14.79 -0.23 -13.09
C GLU A 72 13.58 0.63 -12.72
N LEU A 73 13.03 0.45 -11.52
CA LEU A 73 11.91 1.27 -11.01
C LEU A 73 12.31 2.76 -10.94
N TRP A 74 13.49 3.05 -10.40
CA TRP A 74 14.03 4.41 -10.35
C TRP A 74 14.32 4.97 -11.74
N ASP A 75 14.91 4.17 -12.63
CA ASP A 75 15.18 4.54 -14.01
C ASP A 75 13.88 4.80 -14.80
N LEU A 76 12.72 4.31 -14.32
CA LEU A 76 11.38 4.59 -14.84
C LEU A 76 10.73 5.85 -14.23
N GLY A 77 11.29 6.39 -13.13
CA GLY A 77 10.79 7.55 -12.41
C GLY A 77 9.80 7.22 -11.27
N ILE A 78 9.79 5.99 -10.79
CA ILE A 78 9.03 5.62 -9.59
C ILE A 78 9.82 6.11 -8.37
N GLN A 79 9.15 6.88 -7.52
CA GLN A 79 9.80 7.59 -6.43
C GLN A 79 9.95 6.77 -5.14
N GLY A 80 9.12 5.73 -4.96
CA GLY A 80 9.18 4.91 -3.76
C GLY A 80 8.76 3.46 -3.94
N ILE A 81 9.21 2.63 -3.00
CA ILE A 81 8.88 1.21 -2.88
C ILE A 81 8.33 0.91 -1.48
N ASP A 82 7.55 -0.16 -1.38
CA ASP A 82 7.06 -0.71 -0.11
C ASP A 82 7.58 -2.13 0.07
N LEU A 83 8.47 -2.33 1.03
CA LEU A 83 9.14 -3.61 1.25
C LEU A 83 8.31 -4.54 2.13
N PHE A 84 8.07 -5.75 1.62
CA PHE A 84 7.47 -6.85 2.36
C PHE A 84 8.42 -8.03 2.46
N GLY A 85 8.69 -8.48 3.69
CA GLY A 85 9.67 -9.52 3.97
C GLY A 85 9.04 -10.89 4.11
N ILE A 86 9.70 -11.89 3.54
CA ILE A 86 9.36 -13.29 3.74
C ILE A 86 10.51 -13.93 4.52
N PRO A 87 10.40 -14.08 5.85
CA PRO A 87 11.49 -14.63 6.65
C PRO A 87 11.67 -16.13 6.40
N GLU A 88 12.88 -16.66 6.64
CA GLU A 88 13.12 -18.12 6.62
C GLU A 88 12.41 -18.83 7.77
N GLN A 89 12.29 -18.15 8.93
CA GLN A 89 11.75 -18.69 10.15
C GLN A 89 10.62 -17.82 10.68
N LYS A 90 9.59 -18.48 11.23
CA LYS A 90 8.46 -17.83 11.90
C LYS A 90 8.44 -18.28 13.35
N THR A 91 8.31 -17.34 14.28
CA THR A 91 8.29 -17.61 15.72
C THR A 91 7.06 -17.01 16.37
N GLU A 92 6.58 -17.59 17.47
CA GLU A 92 5.38 -17.10 18.16
C GLU A 92 5.56 -15.69 18.73
N ASP A 93 6.80 -15.32 19.08
CA ASP A 93 7.16 -14.00 19.59
C ASP A 93 7.48 -12.98 18.49
N GLY A 94 7.49 -13.40 17.22
CA GLY A 94 7.80 -12.54 16.08
C GLY A 94 9.19 -11.91 16.11
N SER A 95 10.15 -12.49 16.85
CA SER A 95 11.47 -11.88 17.09
C SER A 95 12.30 -11.59 15.83
N GLU A 96 12.05 -12.32 14.74
CA GLU A 96 12.70 -12.08 13.45
C GLU A 96 12.30 -10.73 12.82
N ALA A 97 11.17 -10.14 13.21
CA ALA A 97 10.70 -8.86 12.69
C ALA A 97 11.68 -7.70 12.99
N TYR A 98 12.40 -7.77 14.10
CA TYR A 98 13.37 -6.75 14.54
C TYR A 98 14.81 -7.30 14.61
N ASN A 99 15.10 -8.37 13.87
CA ASN A 99 16.45 -8.89 13.76
C ASN A 99 17.26 -7.99 12.82
N ASP A 100 18.37 -7.41 13.28
CA ASP A 100 19.24 -6.56 12.45
C ASP A 100 19.76 -7.24 11.19
N LYS A 101 19.79 -8.58 11.16
CA LYS A 101 20.17 -9.41 10.02
C LYS A 101 18.98 -10.07 9.32
N GLY A 102 17.77 -9.63 9.64
CA GLY A 102 16.55 -10.08 9.00
C GLY A 102 16.50 -9.65 7.53
N ILE A 103 15.66 -10.35 6.77
CA ILE A 103 15.58 -10.19 5.31
C ILE A 103 15.22 -8.74 4.90
N ILE A 104 14.39 -8.06 5.69
CA ILE A 104 14.00 -6.67 5.44
C ILE A 104 15.18 -5.74 5.69
N GLN A 105 15.85 -5.86 6.82
CA GLN A 105 16.98 -5.04 7.22
C GLN A 105 18.13 -5.15 6.23
N GLU A 106 18.44 -6.36 5.75
CA GLU A 106 19.45 -6.56 4.70
C GLU A 106 19.01 -5.98 3.35
N ALA A 107 17.73 -6.10 2.98
CA ALA A 107 17.20 -5.50 1.76
C ALA A 107 17.26 -3.97 1.78
N ILE A 108 16.85 -3.33 2.88
CA ILE A 108 16.90 -1.87 3.07
C ILE A 108 18.33 -1.38 2.83
N ARG A 109 19.31 -1.95 3.55
CA ARG A 109 20.72 -1.56 3.43
C ARG A 109 21.25 -1.76 2.02
N ALA A 110 20.93 -2.89 1.38
CA ALA A 110 21.41 -3.20 0.04
C ALA A 110 20.82 -2.25 -1.02
N ILE A 111 19.51 -1.97 -0.94
CA ILE A 111 18.82 -1.06 -1.87
C ILE A 111 19.31 0.37 -1.66
N LYS A 112 19.35 0.87 -0.42
CA LYS A 112 19.80 2.22 -0.11
C LYS A 112 21.26 2.46 -0.55
N ALA A 113 22.11 1.43 -0.47
CA ALA A 113 23.50 1.51 -0.96
C ALA A 113 23.63 1.64 -2.49
N LYS A 114 22.61 1.22 -3.27
CA LYS A 114 22.64 1.28 -4.74
C LYS A 114 21.73 2.32 -5.36
N VAL A 115 20.59 2.59 -4.76
CA VAL A 115 19.61 3.56 -5.25
C VAL A 115 19.29 4.52 -4.09
N PRO A 116 20.25 5.36 -3.67
CA PRO A 116 20.12 6.16 -2.43
C PRO A 116 18.94 7.13 -2.45
N ASP A 117 18.56 7.62 -3.63
CA ASP A 117 17.49 8.60 -3.82
C ASP A 117 16.09 7.97 -3.90
N LEU A 118 15.98 6.63 -3.96
CA LEU A 118 14.70 5.93 -3.93
C LEU A 118 14.17 5.91 -2.49
N CYS A 119 12.92 6.35 -2.30
CA CYS A 119 12.24 6.28 -1.01
C CYS A 119 11.87 4.83 -0.68
N ILE A 120 12.40 4.32 0.43
CA ILE A 120 12.14 2.99 0.94
C ILE A 120 11.13 3.12 2.09
N MET A 121 9.91 2.68 1.81
CA MET A 121 8.88 2.45 2.82
C MET A 121 8.92 0.97 3.23
N THR A 122 8.75 0.69 4.52
CA THR A 122 8.79 -0.69 5.04
C THR A 122 7.52 -1.03 5.79
N ASP A 123 6.91 -2.16 5.47
CA ASP A 123 5.77 -2.68 6.23
C ASP A 123 6.17 -2.98 7.68
N VAL A 124 5.33 -2.56 8.63
CA VAL A 124 5.49 -2.87 10.06
C VAL A 124 4.24 -3.63 10.53
N ALA A 125 4.32 -4.96 10.53
CA ALA A 125 3.29 -5.90 10.96
C ALA A 125 3.91 -7.29 11.20
N LEU A 126 3.28 -8.12 12.05
CA LEU A 126 3.83 -9.44 12.42
C LEU A 126 3.30 -10.62 11.58
N ASP A 127 2.44 -10.40 10.59
CA ASP A 127 1.84 -11.50 9.83
C ASP A 127 2.81 -12.40 9.06
N PRO A 128 3.93 -11.90 8.47
CA PRO A 128 4.89 -12.79 7.83
C PRO A 128 5.84 -13.45 8.84
N PHE A 129 5.95 -12.92 10.07
CA PHE A 129 6.93 -13.34 11.08
C PHE A 129 6.39 -14.32 12.12
N THR A 130 5.07 -14.45 12.24
CA THR A 130 4.43 -15.36 13.19
C THR A 130 3.83 -16.59 12.48
N PRO A 131 3.79 -17.77 13.14
CA PRO A 131 3.19 -18.96 12.56
C PRO A 131 1.66 -18.84 12.40
N PHE A 132 1.03 -17.88 13.08
CA PHE A 132 -0.43 -17.72 13.10
C PHE A 132 -0.98 -16.89 11.93
N GLY A 133 -0.15 -16.10 11.25
CA GLY A 133 -0.59 -15.23 10.14
C GLY A 133 -1.44 -14.03 10.58
N HIS A 134 -1.40 -13.66 11.86
CA HIS A 134 -2.03 -12.45 12.41
C HIS A 134 -1.03 -11.30 12.47
N ASP A 135 -1.54 -10.08 12.43
CA ASP A 135 -0.71 -8.87 12.40
C ASP A 135 -0.02 -8.59 13.77
N GLY A 136 -0.40 -9.34 14.81
CA GLY A 136 0.11 -9.22 16.18
C GLY A 136 0.32 -10.54 16.91
N LEU A 137 0.84 -10.44 18.14
CA LEU A 137 1.07 -11.56 19.05
C LEU A 137 -0.25 -12.21 19.48
N VAL A 138 -0.24 -13.54 19.60
CA VAL A 138 -1.43 -14.32 19.95
C VAL A 138 -1.24 -14.98 21.32
N ARG A 139 -2.23 -14.83 22.20
CA ARG A 139 -2.34 -15.57 23.47
C ARG A 139 -3.76 -16.08 23.64
N ASP A 140 -3.92 -17.38 23.83
CA ASP A 140 -5.23 -18.04 24.02
C ASP A 140 -6.28 -17.67 22.93
N GLY A 141 -5.82 -17.50 21.68
CA GLY A 141 -6.67 -17.13 20.53
C GLY A 141 -7.03 -15.64 20.45
N ILE A 142 -6.51 -14.81 21.35
CA ILE A 142 -6.66 -13.36 21.35
C ILE A 142 -5.41 -12.73 20.75
N ILE A 143 -5.61 -11.80 19.81
CA ILE A 143 -4.55 -10.96 19.28
C ILE A 143 -4.36 -9.81 20.28
N LEU A 144 -3.18 -9.74 20.88
CA LEU A 144 -2.89 -8.80 21.95
C LEU A 144 -2.54 -7.43 21.35
N ASN A 145 -3.10 -6.35 21.91
CA ASN A 145 -2.86 -5.00 21.41
C ASN A 145 -1.49 -4.46 21.86
N ASP A 146 -1.38 -4.10 23.13
CA ASP A 146 -0.23 -3.37 23.68
C ASP A 146 1.06 -4.18 23.59
N GLU A 147 1.01 -5.49 23.90
CA GLU A 147 2.18 -6.36 23.74
C GLU A 147 2.65 -6.48 22.28
N THR A 148 1.74 -6.36 21.32
CA THR A 148 2.11 -6.28 19.90
C THR A 148 2.76 -4.95 19.59
N VAL A 149 2.19 -3.83 20.07
CA VAL A 149 2.74 -2.49 19.86
C VAL A 149 4.20 -2.40 20.33
N GLU A 150 4.54 -3.01 21.48
CA GLU A 150 5.94 -3.09 21.95
C GLU A 150 6.90 -3.77 20.95
N VAL A 151 6.42 -4.80 20.24
CA VAL A 151 7.22 -5.48 19.20
C VAL A 151 7.31 -4.61 17.93
N LEU A 152 6.21 -3.97 17.54
CA LEU A 152 6.17 -3.09 16.37
C LEU A 152 7.10 -1.88 16.53
N CYS A 153 7.23 -1.32 17.74
CA CYS A 153 8.19 -0.27 18.03
C CYS A 153 9.64 -0.72 17.77
N LYS A 154 10.01 -1.93 18.22
CA LYS A 154 11.35 -2.51 17.96
C LYS A 154 11.58 -2.73 16.46
N MET A 155 10.57 -3.21 15.75
CA MET A 155 10.60 -3.43 14.31
C MET A 155 10.83 -2.11 13.56
N ALA A 156 10.07 -1.07 13.90
CA ALA A 156 10.21 0.26 13.30
C ALA A 156 11.61 0.86 13.54
N ILE A 157 12.15 0.75 14.76
CA ILE A 157 13.52 1.17 15.07
C ILE A 157 14.53 0.39 14.22
N SER A 158 14.42 -0.93 14.16
CA SER A 158 15.33 -1.78 13.37
C SER A 158 15.32 -1.42 11.87
N HIS A 159 14.16 -1.06 11.33
CA HIS A 159 14.03 -0.59 9.95
C HIS A 159 14.68 0.79 9.75
N ALA A 160 14.47 1.72 10.69
CA ALA A 160 15.11 3.04 10.68
C ALA A 160 16.64 2.93 10.78
N GLU A 161 17.17 2.09 11.68
CA GLU A 161 18.60 1.81 11.81
C GLU A 161 19.20 1.20 10.54
N ALA A 162 18.42 0.43 9.78
CA ALA A 162 18.83 -0.11 8.48
C ALA A 162 18.83 0.96 7.36
N GLY A 163 18.19 2.11 7.58
CA GLY A 163 18.14 3.24 6.65
C GLY A 163 16.83 3.37 5.85
N ALA A 164 15.71 2.88 6.38
CA ALA A 164 14.39 3.16 5.81
C ALA A 164 14.06 4.65 5.93
N ASP A 165 13.41 5.22 4.91
CA ASP A 165 12.98 6.64 4.96
C ASP A 165 11.62 6.78 5.64
N PHE A 166 10.78 5.75 5.49
CA PHE A 166 9.44 5.68 6.07
C PHE A 166 9.17 4.29 6.62
N VAL A 167 8.47 4.24 7.76
CA VAL A 167 7.82 3.01 8.23
C VAL A 167 6.33 3.08 7.95
N ALA A 168 5.73 1.95 7.58
CA ALA A 168 4.33 1.88 7.19
C ALA A 168 3.56 0.84 8.03
N PRO A 169 3.18 1.17 9.29
CA PRO A 169 2.51 0.24 10.20
C PRO A 169 1.15 -0.17 9.64
N SER A 170 1.04 -1.47 9.30
CA SER A 170 -0.15 -2.02 8.65
C SER A 170 -1.01 -2.88 9.57
N ASP A 171 -0.64 -2.97 10.85
CA ASP A 171 -1.14 -3.91 11.85
C ASP A 171 -2.56 -3.66 12.38
N MET A 172 -3.03 -2.40 12.35
CA MET A 172 -4.32 -1.96 12.91
C MET A 172 -4.47 -2.15 14.43
N MET A 173 -3.38 -2.13 15.20
CA MET A 173 -3.44 -2.05 16.66
C MET A 173 -3.79 -0.62 17.11
N ASP A 174 -4.49 -0.49 18.22
CA ASP A 174 -4.83 0.81 18.80
C ASP A 174 -3.55 1.49 19.36
N GLY A 175 -3.35 2.76 19.05
CA GLY A 175 -2.26 3.59 19.61
C GLY A 175 -0.85 3.32 19.06
N ARG A 176 -0.69 2.43 18.07
CA ARG A 176 0.64 2.08 17.55
C ARG A 176 1.39 3.26 16.93
N ILE A 177 0.69 4.21 16.31
CA ILE A 177 1.35 5.32 15.61
C ILE A 177 2.08 6.21 16.61
N GLY A 178 1.42 6.57 17.70
CA GLY A 178 2.01 7.39 18.75
C GLY A 178 3.18 6.69 19.43
N ALA A 179 3.04 5.39 19.70
CA ALA A 179 4.11 4.58 20.29
C ALA A 179 5.32 4.46 19.37
N ILE A 180 5.10 4.22 18.07
CA ILE A 180 6.18 4.13 17.07
C ILE A 180 6.85 5.49 16.87
N ARG A 181 6.08 6.58 16.75
CA ARG A 181 6.62 7.94 16.66
C ARG A 181 7.52 8.26 17.85
N GLN A 182 7.04 8.03 19.07
CA GLN A 182 7.84 8.23 20.27
C GLN A 182 9.12 7.38 20.25
N SER A 183 9.01 6.10 19.88
CA SER A 183 10.15 5.18 19.86
C SER A 183 11.21 5.55 18.81
N LEU A 184 10.79 6.02 17.64
CA LEU A 184 11.68 6.56 16.60
C LEU A 184 12.39 7.82 17.10
N ASP A 185 11.64 8.77 17.69
CA ASP A 185 12.20 10.03 18.19
C ASP A 185 13.20 9.79 19.33
N GLU A 186 12.87 8.92 20.29
CA GLU A 186 13.75 8.54 21.41
C GLU A 186 15.03 7.83 20.96
N SER A 187 14.96 7.12 19.83
CA SER A 187 16.11 6.44 19.21
C SER A 187 16.91 7.35 18.27
N GLY A 188 16.51 8.62 18.12
CA GLY A 188 17.21 9.61 17.29
C GLY A 188 16.83 9.58 15.80
N HIS A 189 15.70 8.97 15.43
CA HIS A 189 15.18 8.83 14.07
C HIS A 189 13.98 9.74 13.81
N SER A 190 14.04 10.99 14.28
CA SER A 190 12.92 11.96 14.17
C SER A 190 12.58 12.37 12.73
N ASP A 191 13.50 12.12 11.79
CA ASP A 191 13.34 12.39 10.36
C ASP A 191 12.72 11.23 9.58
N VAL A 192 12.60 10.04 10.20
CA VAL A 192 11.88 8.91 9.61
C VAL A 192 10.38 9.17 9.69
N GLY A 193 9.73 9.12 8.52
CA GLY A 193 8.30 9.35 8.41
C GLY A 193 7.46 8.12 8.76
N ILE A 194 6.20 8.35 9.11
CA ILE A 194 5.21 7.28 9.36
C ILE A 194 4.08 7.42 8.35
N LEU A 195 3.89 6.37 7.55
CA LEU A 195 2.71 6.19 6.70
C LEU A 195 1.76 5.22 7.39
N SER A 196 0.72 5.75 8.02
CA SER A 196 -0.23 4.92 8.76
C SER A 196 -1.23 4.24 7.83
N TYR A 197 -1.45 2.93 8.00
CA TYR A 197 -2.64 2.25 7.47
C TYR A 197 -3.90 2.54 8.29
N ALA A 198 -4.25 3.83 8.39
CA ALA A 198 -5.28 4.32 9.29
C ALA A 198 -6.66 3.68 9.10
N ALA A 199 -7.06 3.41 7.85
CA ALA A 199 -8.34 2.76 7.56
C ALA A 199 -8.12 1.49 6.75
N LYS A 200 -7.59 0.44 7.40
CA LYS A 200 -7.44 -0.92 6.82
C LYS A 200 -8.62 -1.80 7.22
N TYR A 201 -9.44 -2.15 6.22
CA TYR A 201 -10.64 -2.95 6.39
C TYR A 201 -10.37 -4.45 6.40
N ALA A 202 -11.22 -5.21 7.10
CA ALA A 202 -11.28 -6.66 7.09
C ALA A 202 -11.86 -7.16 5.75
N SER A 203 -11.03 -7.15 4.72
CA SER A 203 -11.47 -7.35 3.33
C SER A 203 -11.13 -8.75 2.80
N SER A 204 -12.01 -9.26 1.93
CA SER A 204 -11.79 -10.48 1.15
C SER A 204 -10.87 -10.28 -0.08
N PHE A 205 -10.46 -9.04 -0.35
CA PHE A 205 -9.61 -8.71 -1.51
C PHE A 205 -8.11 -9.01 -1.26
N TYR A 206 -7.72 -9.51 -0.09
CA TYR A 206 -6.31 -9.76 0.28
C TYR A 206 -5.82 -11.18 -0.04
N GLY A 207 -6.67 -12.05 -0.61
CA GLY A 207 -6.33 -13.45 -0.86
C GLY A 207 -4.97 -13.64 -1.58
N PRO A 208 -4.75 -13.03 -2.75
CA PRO A 208 -3.50 -13.22 -3.49
C PRO A 208 -2.24 -12.69 -2.76
N PHE A 209 -2.35 -11.63 -1.96
CA PHE A 209 -1.25 -11.12 -1.13
C PHE A 209 -0.84 -12.12 -0.04
N ARG A 210 -1.81 -12.77 0.61
CA ARG A 210 -1.54 -13.79 1.63
C ARG A 210 -0.81 -15.00 1.04
N ASP A 211 -1.09 -15.35 -0.21
CA ASP A 211 -0.32 -16.33 -0.97
C ASP A 211 1.11 -15.83 -1.25
N ALA A 212 1.26 -14.55 -1.61
CA ALA A 212 2.57 -13.95 -1.87
C ALA A 212 3.51 -14.05 -0.67
N LEU A 213 3.01 -13.83 0.56
CA LEU A 213 3.81 -13.85 1.80
C LEU A 213 3.76 -15.17 2.60
N HIS A 214 2.95 -16.14 2.17
CA HIS A 214 2.64 -17.32 2.96
C HIS A 214 2.12 -16.96 4.38
N SER A 215 1.24 -15.95 4.46
CA SER A 215 0.79 -15.32 5.72
C SER A 215 -0.73 -15.36 5.94
N ALA A 216 -1.44 -16.28 5.28
CA ALA A 216 -2.87 -16.47 5.57
C ALA A 216 -3.09 -16.81 7.06
N PRO A 217 -4.08 -16.20 7.74
CA PRO A 217 -4.44 -16.56 9.11
C PRO A 217 -4.70 -18.06 9.23
N GLN A 218 -4.03 -18.70 10.19
CA GLN A 218 -4.20 -20.13 10.45
C GLN A 218 -5.46 -20.43 11.27
N PHE A 219 -6.02 -19.41 11.95
CA PHE A 219 -7.29 -19.49 12.65
C PHE A 219 -8.07 -18.18 12.53
N GLY A 220 -9.39 -18.25 12.79
CA GLY A 220 -10.27 -17.09 12.83
C GLY A 220 -10.21 -16.21 11.57
N ASP A 221 -10.37 -14.91 11.79
CA ASP A 221 -10.18 -13.86 10.80
C ASP A 221 -9.51 -12.64 11.46
N LYS A 222 -9.43 -11.52 10.73
CA LYS A 222 -8.80 -10.28 11.21
C LYS A 222 -9.82 -9.24 11.70
N THR A 223 -11.09 -9.61 11.89
CA THR A 223 -12.18 -8.65 12.20
C THR A 223 -12.14 -8.09 13.62
N THR A 224 -11.28 -8.61 14.50
CA THR A 224 -11.11 -8.08 15.86
C THR A 224 -10.25 -6.81 15.91
N TYR A 225 -9.60 -6.45 14.80
CA TYR A 225 -8.75 -5.24 14.69
C TYR A 225 -8.88 -4.54 13.32
N GLN A 226 -9.03 -5.29 12.21
CA GLN A 226 -9.33 -4.67 10.92
C GLN A 226 -10.79 -4.20 10.84
N MET A 227 -11.01 -3.06 10.20
CA MET A 227 -12.29 -2.37 10.20
C MET A 227 -13.42 -3.15 9.50
N ASN A 228 -14.66 -2.96 9.94
CA ASN A 228 -15.83 -3.55 9.29
C ASN A 228 -16.13 -2.85 7.95
N PRO A 229 -16.22 -3.55 6.80
CA PRO A 229 -16.59 -2.97 5.50
C PRO A 229 -17.93 -2.21 5.45
N GLY A 230 -18.81 -2.42 6.44
CA GLY A 230 -20.05 -1.67 6.58
C GLY A 230 -19.90 -0.25 7.16
N ASN A 231 -18.70 0.15 7.56
CA ASN A 231 -18.49 1.37 8.36
C ASN A 231 -17.75 2.47 7.57
N THR A 232 -18.24 3.70 7.71
CA THR A 232 -17.62 4.91 7.14
C THR A 232 -17.20 5.91 8.21
N GLU A 233 -18.06 6.21 9.19
CA GLU A 233 -17.74 7.19 10.26
C GLU A 233 -16.59 6.71 11.16
N GLU A 234 -16.47 5.40 11.36
CA GLU A 234 -15.36 4.80 12.10
C GLU A 234 -14.02 5.12 11.43
N ALA A 235 -13.94 5.10 10.09
CA ALA A 235 -12.69 5.44 9.38
C ALA A 235 -12.26 6.88 9.63
N MET A 236 -13.22 7.80 9.79
CA MET A 236 -12.89 9.19 10.13
C MET A 236 -12.34 9.30 11.55
N LYS A 237 -12.85 8.50 12.49
CA LYS A 237 -12.31 8.41 13.85
C LYS A 237 -10.89 7.83 13.85
N GLU A 238 -10.65 6.70 13.15
CA GLU A 238 -9.32 6.09 13.07
C GLU A 238 -8.28 7.02 12.44
N VAL A 239 -8.62 7.67 11.33
CA VAL A 239 -7.74 8.64 10.68
C VAL A 239 -7.43 9.83 11.61
N GLU A 240 -8.43 10.37 12.31
CA GLU A 240 -8.22 11.49 13.23
C GLU A 240 -7.27 11.10 14.38
N LEU A 241 -7.41 9.89 14.93
CA LEU A 241 -6.51 9.37 15.97
C LEU A 241 -5.07 9.30 15.48
N ASP A 242 -4.83 8.70 14.30
CA ASP A 242 -3.47 8.56 13.77
C ASP A 242 -2.80 9.90 13.42
N ILE A 243 -3.57 10.87 12.94
CA ILE A 243 -3.06 12.22 12.69
C ILE A 243 -2.66 12.90 14.01
N ILE A 244 -3.47 12.76 15.06
CA ILE A 244 -3.16 13.28 16.40
C ILE A 244 -1.90 12.61 16.97
N GLU A 245 -1.71 11.32 16.69
CA GLU A 245 -0.56 10.52 17.11
C GLU A 245 0.72 10.83 16.32
N GLY A 246 0.64 11.58 15.22
CA GLY A 246 1.80 12.05 14.46
C GLY A 246 2.12 11.24 13.20
N ALA A 247 1.12 10.62 12.56
CA ALA A 247 1.27 10.10 11.21
C ALA A 247 1.50 11.24 10.20
N ASP A 248 2.53 11.10 9.36
CA ASP A 248 2.84 12.05 8.29
C ASP A 248 1.94 11.85 7.07
N ILE A 249 1.51 10.60 6.83
CA ILE A 249 0.65 10.18 5.73
C ILE A 249 -0.35 9.16 6.26
N VAL A 250 -1.60 9.22 5.81
CA VAL A 250 -2.64 8.25 6.18
C VAL A 250 -3.14 7.49 4.95
N MET A 251 -3.36 6.18 5.11
CA MET A 251 -3.76 5.27 4.03
C MET A 251 -5.13 4.65 4.26
N VAL A 252 -5.89 4.54 3.17
CA VAL A 252 -7.08 3.69 3.06
C VAL A 252 -6.74 2.38 2.33
N LYS A 253 -7.18 1.24 2.87
CA LYS A 253 -6.98 -0.09 2.29
C LYS A 253 -8.20 -0.99 2.53
N PRO A 254 -8.77 -1.65 1.50
CA PRO A 254 -8.43 -1.66 0.06
C PRO A 254 -8.66 -0.33 -0.69
N GLY A 255 -8.54 -0.36 -2.01
CA GLY A 255 -8.56 0.83 -2.85
C GLY A 255 -9.86 1.04 -3.62
N LEU A 256 -10.04 0.32 -4.73
CA LEU A 256 -11.11 0.59 -5.69
C LEU A 256 -12.53 0.56 -5.09
N ALA A 257 -12.78 -0.34 -4.14
CA ALA A 257 -14.08 -0.48 -3.48
C ALA A 257 -14.29 0.48 -2.30
N TYR A 258 -13.31 1.34 -1.99
CA TYR A 258 -13.30 2.23 -0.82
C TYR A 258 -12.93 3.68 -1.20
N LEU A 259 -13.13 4.06 -2.47
CA LEU A 259 -12.85 5.42 -2.97
C LEU A 259 -13.71 6.50 -2.29
N ASP A 260 -14.85 6.13 -1.72
CA ASP A 260 -15.67 7.02 -0.87
C ASP A 260 -14.95 7.36 0.44
N ILE A 261 -14.22 6.41 1.03
CA ILE A 261 -13.41 6.65 2.23
C ILE A 261 -12.24 7.57 1.89
N VAL A 262 -11.54 7.31 0.78
CA VAL A 262 -10.45 8.19 0.29
C VAL A 262 -10.92 9.61 0.12
N TYR A 263 -12.07 9.80 -0.54
CA TYR A 263 -12.67 11.12 -0.74
C TYR A 263 -12.98 11.81 0.58
N ARG A 264 -13.62 11.11 1.52
CA ARG A 264 -13.93 11.68 2.84
C ARG A 264 -12.68 12.03 3.64
N THR A 265 -11.66 11.18 3.59
CA THR A 265 -10.37 11.45 4.25
C THR A 265 -9.74 12.71 3.67
N LYS A 266 -9.66 12.83 2.34
CA LYS A 266 -9.03 13.97 1.67
C LYS A 266 -9.80 15.28 1.87
N GLU A 267 -11.12 15.23 1.94
CA GLU A 267 -11.97 16.40 2.17
C GLU A 267 -11.97 16.88 3.62
N ARG A 268 -11.79 15.97 4.58
CA ARG A 268 -11.92 16.28 6.01
C ARG A 268 -10.57 16.64 6.65
N PHE A 269 -9.49 16.00 6.20
CA PHE A 269 -8.19 16.11 6.84
C PHE A 269 -7.16 16.68 5.86
N ASP A 270 -6.52 17.77 6.26
CA ASP A 270 -5.52 18.49 5.47
C ASP A 270 -4.13 17.81 5.50
N VAL A 271 -4.10 16.49 5.28
CA VAL A 271 -2.88 15.66 5.26
C VAL A 271 -2.73 14.91 3.93
N PRO A 272 -1.53 14.41 3.59
CA PRO A 272 -1.34 13.51 2.46
C PRO A 272 -2.14 12.20 2.64
N VAL A 273 -2.83 11.78 1.57
CA VAL A 273 -3.67 10.59 1.57
C VAL A 273 -3.11 9.54 0.62
N ALA A 274 -2.79 8.37 1.15
CA ALA A 274 -2.39 7.20 0.38
C ALA A 274 -3.55 6.21 0.20
N ILE A 275 -3.45 5.37 -0.84
CA ILE A 275 -4.40 4.30 -1.11
C ILE A 275 -3.66 3.06 -1.59
N TYR A 276 -4.17 1.87 -1.25
CA TYR A 276 -3.60 0.61 -1.71
C TYR A 276 -4.47 -0.04 -2.80
N HIS A 277 -3.94 -0.17 -4.02
CA HIS A 277 -4.51 -1.02 -5.08
C HIS A 277 -4.14 -2.48 -4.79
N VAL A 278 -4.98 -3.16 -4.02
CA VAL A 278 -4.62 -4.43 -3.39
C VAL A 278 -4.55 -5.61 -4.36
N SER A 279 -3.96 -6.70 -3.89
CA SER A 279 -3.65 -7.87 -4.70
C SER A 279 -4.87 -8.49 -5.40
N GLY A 280 -6.04 -8.50 -4.74
CA GLY A 280 -7.28 -9.00 -5.33
C GLY A 280 -7.81 -8.09 -6.45
N GLU A 281 -7.70 -6.77 -6.29
CA GLU A 281 -8.07 -5.80 -7.33
C GLU A 281 -7.19 -5.99 -8.58
N TYR A 282 -5.87 -6.11 -8.38
CA TYR A 282 -4.92 -6.45 -9.44
C TYR A 282 -5.25 -7.78 -10.13
N ALA A 283 -5.41 -8.85 -9.35
CA ALA A 283 -5.64 -10.19 -9.86
C ALA A 283 -6.96 -10.33 -10.62
N MET A 284 -8.02 -9.62 -10.19
CA MET A 284 -9.29 -9.59 -10.91
C MET A 284 -9.14 -9.04 -12.34
N VAL A 285 -8.38 -7.95 -12.51
CA VAL A 285 -8.13 -7.37 -13.83
C VAL A 285 -7.28 -8.33 -14.67
N LYS A 286 -6.20 -8.89 -14.11
CA LYS A 286 -5.37 -9.90 -14.79
C LYS A 286 -6.20 -11.10 -15.28
N ALA A 287 -7.05 -11.64 -14.42
CA ALA A 287 -7.87 -12.81 -14.74
C ALA A 287 -8.89 -12.52 -15.85
N ALA A 288 -9.57 -11.37 -15.81
CA ALA A 288 -10.54 -11.00 -16.83
C ALA A 288 -9.87 -10.66 -18.17
N ALA A 289 -8.71 -10.01 -18.15
CA ALA A 289 -7.93 -9.70 -19.33
C ALA A 289 -7.37 -10.96 -20.01
N ALA A 290 -6.88 -11.93 -19.24
CA ALA A 290 -6.40 -13.22 -19.77
C ALA A 290 -7.49 -13.99 -20.53
N LYS A 291 -8.78 -13.72 -20.24
CA LYS A 291 -9.93 -14.29 -20.97
C LYS A 291 -10.43 -13.40 -22.12
N GLY A 292 -9.79 -12.26 -22.36
CA GLY A 292 -10.20 -11.28 -23.37
C GLY A 292 -11.52 -10.56 -23.05
N TRP A 293 -11.96 -10.57 -21.79
CA TRP A 293 -13.21 -9.91 -21.39
C TRP A 293 -13.06 -8.41 -21.23
N ILE A 294 -11.86 -7.97 -20.84
CA ILE A 294 -11.49 -6.57 -20.69
C ILE A 294 -10.10 -6.32 -21.29
N ASP A 295 -9.82 -5.05 -21.57
CA ASP A 295 -8.49 -4.57 -21.95
C ASP A 295 -7.72 -4.23 -20.66
N GLU A 296 -6.64 -4.97 -20.39
CA GLU A 296 -5.86 -4.84 -19.15
C GLU A 296 -5.32 -3.43 -18.94
N GLU A 297 -4.57 -2.91 -19.92
CA GLU A 297 -3.90 -1.61 -19.83
C GLU A 297 -4.93 -0.51 -19.57
N ARG A 298 -6.03 -0.52 -20.35
CA ARG A 298 -7.06 0.51 -20.22
C ARG A 298 -7.72 0.48 -18.84
N VAL A 299 -8.09 -0.71 -18.35
CA VAL A 299 -8.77 -0.84 -17.06
C VAL A 299 -7.83 -0.52 -15.91
N MET A 300 -6.57 -0.96 -15.96
CA MET A 300 -5.59 -0.61 -14.93
C MET A 300 -5.36 0.90 -14.85
N MET A 301 -5.10 1.56 -15.99
CA MET A 301 -4.86 3.01 -16.01
C MET A 301 -6.11 3.82 -15.62
N GLU A 302 -7.31 3.37 -16.02
CA GLU A 302 -8.58 4.00 -15.61
C GLU A 302 -8.82 3.83 -14.10
N SER A 303 -8.48 2.66 -13.54
CA SER A 303 -8.57 2.37 -12.11
C SER A 303 -7.67 3.27 -11.28
N LEU A 304 -6.40 3.45 -11.70
CA LEU A 304 -5.45 4.37 -11.06
C LEU A 304 -5.91 5.83 -11.17
N LEU A 305 -6.48 6.23 -12.31
CA LEU A 305 -7.06 7.57 -12.46
C LEU A 305 -8.28 7.77 -11.54
N CYS A 306 -9.08 6.73 -11.28
CA CYS A 306 -10.18 6.80 -10.31
C CYS A 306 -9.67 7.07 -8.90
N MET A 307 -8.53 6.50 -8.51
CA MET A 307 -7.89 6.75 -7.23
C MET A 307 -7.42 8.21 -7.10
N LYS A 308 -6.79 8.77 -8.15
CA LYS A 308 -6.45 10.20 -8.20
C LYS A 308 -7.69 11.09 -8.09
N ARG A 309 -8.75 10.79 -8.83
CA ARG A 309 -10.01 11.54 -8.77
C ARG A 309 -10.65 11.51 -7.38
N ALA A 310 -10.47 10.42 -6.63
CA ALA A 310 -10.98 10.32 -5.27
C ALA A 310 -10.18 11.15 -4.27
N GLY A 311 -8.99 11.65 -4.63
CA GLY A 311 -8.16 12.50 -3.77
C GLY A 311 -6.91 11.83 -3.23
N ALA A 312 -6.55 10.62 -3.69
CA ALA A 312 -5.29 10.00 -3.31
C ALA A 312 -4.08 10.74 -3.91
N ASP A 313 -3.10 11.03 -3.06
CA ASP A 313 -1.80 11.59 -3.44
C ASP A 313 -0.79 10.47 -3.80
N ILE A 314 -0.87 9.33 -3.10
CA ILE A 314 0.07 8.20 -3.27
C ILE A 314 -0.72 6.90 -3.47
N ILE A 315 -0.34 6.11 -4.47
CA ILE A 315 -0.99 4.87 -4.85
C ILE A 315 0.01 3.72 -4.78
N PHE A 316 -0.20 2.82 -3.82
CA PHE A 316 0.56 1.58 -3.72
C PHE A 316 -0.06 0.58 -4.69
N THR A 317 0.68 0.18 -5.72
CA THR A 317 0.12 -0.69 -6.76
C THR A 317 1.15 -1.62 -7.39
N TYR A 318 0.79 -2.90 -7.50
CA TYR A 318 1.58 -3.89 -8.23
C TYR A 318 1.68 -3.60 -9.74
N TYR A 319 0.87 -2.68 -10.26
CA TYR A 319 0.92 -2.22 -11.65
C TYR A 319 1.82 -0.98 -11.83
N ALA A 320 2.54 -0.53 -10.80
CA ALA A 320 3.29 0.74 -10.84
C ALA A 320 4.35 0.76 -11.94
N LYS A 321 5.09 -0.33 -12.14
CA LYS A 321 6.10 -0.45 -13.20
C LYS A 321 5.50 -0.32 -14.60
N GLU A 322 4.39 -1.01 -14.85
CA GLU A 322 3.70 -0.97 -16.15
C GLU A 322 3.03 0.40 -16.39
N ALA A 323 2.43 0.99 -15.35
CA ALA A 323 1.89 2.35 -15.42
C ALA A 323 3.00 3.37 -15.71
N ALA A 324 4.17 3.25 -15.08
CA ALA A 324 5.30 4.15 -15.30
C ALA A 324 5.82 4.09 -16.74
N LYS A 325 5.94 2.88 -17.33
CA LYS A 325 6.26 2.71 -18.76
C LYS A 325 5.25 3.40 -19.67
N ARG A 326 3.97 3.41 -19.28
CA ARG A 326 2.87 3.97 -20.09
C ARG A 326 2.75 5.50 -19.99
N LEU A 327 3.16 6.06 -18.86
CA LEU A 327 3.13 7.50 -18.56
C LEU A 327 4.35 8.26 -19.12
N ARG A 328 5.35 7.53 -19.64
CA ARG A 328 6.49 8.10 -20.36
C ARG A 328 6.17 8.46 -21.81
#